data_AF-A0A523UHN5-F1
#
_entry.id   AF-A0A523UHN5-F1
#
_cell.length_a   1.000
_cell.length_b   1.000
_cell.length_c   1.000
_cell.angle_alpha   90.00
_cell.angle_beta   90.00
_cell.angle_gamma   90.00
#
_symmetry.space_group_name_H-M   'P 1'
#
loop_
_entity.id
_entity.type
_entity.pdbx_description
1 polymer ?
#
loop_
_entity_poly.entity_id
_entity_poly.type
_entity_poly.pdbx_seq_one_letter_code
_entity_poly.pdbx_strand_id
1 'polypeptide(L)' 'MIERYSRPQMKKIWSDKNKFDQWLKVEIAVCEAWAELGEIPREDIVKIKKASYNLSRIAAFLKVTHHDMTAFLNSVAE' A
#
# COMPACT_ATOMS: atom_id res chain seq x y z
N MET A 1 0.79 11.59 -16.53
CA MET A 1 0.07 11.82 -17.80
C MET A 1 -0.48 13.25 -17.76
N ILE A 2 -0.30 14.06 -18.81
CA ILE A 2 -0.70 15.48 -18.80
C ILE A 2 -2.23 15.58 -18.82
N GLU A 3 -2.83 16.48 -18.04
CA GLU A 3 -4.29 16.59 -17.90
C GLU A 3 -5.02 16.70 -19.24
N ARG A 4 -4.46 17.45 -20.18
CA ARG A 4 -5.02 17.68 -21.52
C ARG A 4 -5.33 16.41 -22.31
N TYR A 5 -4.55 15.34 -22.13
CA TYR A 5 -4.67 14.10 -22.91
C TYR A 5 -5.16 12.91 -22.07
N SER A 6 -5.38 13.12 -20.77
CA SER A 6 -5.70 12.04 -19.84
C SER A 6 -7.20 11.94 -19.64
N ARG A 7 -7.80 10.81 -20.02
CA ARG A 7 -9.17 10.50 -19.63
C ARG A 7 -9.27 10.30 -18.11
N PRO A 8 -10.34 10.78 -17.43
CA PRO A 8 -10.48 10.66 -15.98
C PRO A 8 -10.32 9.22 -15.46
N GLN A 9 -10.83 8.24 -16.19
CA GLN A 9 -10.74 6.82 -15.85
C GLN A 9 -9.28 6.32 -15.84
N MET A 10 -8.49 6.64 -16.88
CA MET A 10 -7.08 6.26 -16.94
C MET A 10 -6.25 7.01 -15.89
N LYS A 11 -6.53 8.31 -15.66
CA LYS A 11 -5.87 9.09 -14.61
C LYS A 11 -6.07 8.46 -13.23
N LYS A 12 -7.27 7.94 -12.95
CA LYS A 12 -7.57 7.26 -11.67
C LYS A 12 -6.76 5.98 -11.51
N ILE A 13 -6.68 5.14 -12.55
CA ILE A 13 -5.94 3.86 -12.51
C ILE A 13 -4.45 4.10 -12.26
N TRP A 14 -3.86 5.10 -12.92
CA TRP A 14 -2.43 5.42 -12.80
C TRP A 14 -2.13 6.46 -11.72
N SER A 15 -3.08 6.76 -10.84
CA SER A 15 -2.85 7.67 -9.71
C SER A 15 -2.02 7.00 -8.63
N ASP A 16 -1.20 7.78 -7.91
CA ASP A 16 -0.44 7.27 -6.77
C ASP A 16 -1.34 6.67 -5.69
N LYS A 17 -2.52 7.25 -5.46
CA LYS A 17 -3.51 6.67 -4.56
C LYS A 17 -3.88 5.25 -4.98
N ASN A 18 -4.24 5.05 -6.25
CA ASN A 18 -4.58 3.70 -6.71
C ASN A 18 -3.37 2.77 -6.65
N LYS A 19 -2.15 3.25 -6.95
CA LYS A 19 -0.91 2.48 -6.80
C LYS A 19 -0.76 1.93 -5.38
N PHE A 20 -0.84 2.79 -4.37
CA PHE A 20 -0.73 2.38 -2.95
C PHE A 20 -1.92 1.54 -2.48
N ASP A 21 -3.14 1.83 -2.96
CA ASP A 21 -4.32 0.99 -2.69
C ASP A 21 -4.14 -0.44 -3.22
N GLN A 22 -3.54 -0.61 -4.41
CA GLN A 22 -3.25 -1.93 -4.95
C GLN A 22 -2.11 -2.62 -4.21
N TRP A 23 -1.04 -1.89 -3.84
CA TRP A 23 0.05 -2.46 -3.03
C TRP A 23 -0.47 -3.00 -1.69
N LEU A 24 -1.30 -2.24 -0.98
CA LEU A 24 -1.87 -2.70 0.29
C LEU A 24 -2.68 -4.00 0.11
N LYS A 25 -3.46 -4.11 -0.97
CA LYS A 25 -4.23 -5.34 -1.26
C LYS A 25 -3.32 -6.54 -1.52
N VAL A 26 -2.23 -6.34 -2.26
CA VAL A 26 -1.25 -7.40 -2.54
C VAL A 26 -0.59 -7.86 -1.24
N GLU A 27 -0.13 -6.92 -0.40
CA GLU A 27 0.51 -7.25 0.88
C GLU A 27 -0.45 -8.00 1.82
N ILE A 28 -1.71 -7.57 1.94
CA ILE A 28 -2.71 -8.27 2.74
C ILE A 28 -2.95 -9.69 2.20
N ALA A 29 -3.07 -9.86 0.88
CA ALA A 29 -3.27 -11.18 0.26
C ALA A 29 -2.08 -12.11 0.49
N VAL A 30 -0.85 -11.57 0.48
CA VAL A 30 0.35 -12.34 0.84
C VAL A 30 0.25 -12.77 2.31
N CYS A 31 -0.04 -11.86 3.24
CA CYS A 31 -0.21 -12.23 4.65
C CYS A 31 -1.29 -13.30 4.84
N GLU A 32 -2.44 -13.18 4.18
CA GLU A 32 -3.50 -14.20 4.21
C GLU A 32 -2.98 -15.58 3.81
N ALA A 33 -2.24 -15.68 2.70
CA ALA A 33 -1.65 -16.93 2.24
C ALA A 33 -0.63 -17.48 3.26
N TRP A 34 0.18 -16.63 3.88
CA TRP A 34 1.12 -17.02 4.94
C TRP A 34 0.40 -17.56 6.18
N ALA A 35 -0.76 -17.01 6.54
CA ALA A 35 -1.57 -17.50 7.66
C ALA A 35 -2.29 -18.82 7.33
N GLU A 36 -2.59 -19.08 6.06
CA GLU A 36 -3.09 -20.38 5.60
C GLU A 36 -2.01 -21.45 5.68
N LEU A 37 -0.76 -21.10 5.34
CA LEU A 37 0.41 -21.97 5.45
C LEU A 37 0.88 -22.20 6.90
N GLY A 38 0.42 -21.38 7.84
CA GLY A 38 0.76 -21.49 9.26
C GLY A 38 2.04 -20.77 9.68
N GLU A 39 2.64 -19.97 8.81
CA GLU A 39 3.85 -19.18 9.09
C GLU A 39 3.55 -17.99 10.01
N ILE A 40 2.32 -17.46 9.96
CA ILE A 40 1.87 -16.37 10.84
C ILE A 40 0.53 -16.73 11.53
N PRO A 41 0.28 -16.22 12.75
CA PRO A 41 -0.98 -16.45 13.45
C PRO A 41 -2.18 -15.88 12.68
N ARG A 42 -3.24 -16.67 12.52
CA ARG A 42 -4.50 -16.23 11.88
C ARG A 42 -5.16 -15.07 12.61
N GLU A 43 -4.92 -14.92 13.91
CA GLU A 43 -5.43 -13.83 14.72
C GLU A 43 -4.89 -12.46 14.26
N ASP A 44 -3.64 -12.42 13.81
CA ASP A 44 -2.99 -11.18 13.36
C ASP A 44 -3.54 -10.70 12.01
N ILE A 45 -4.04 -11.61 11.17
CA ILE A 45 -4.73 -11.27 9.90
C ILE A 45 -5.92 -10.34 10.14
N VAL A 46 -6.64 -10.51 11.24
CA VAL A 46 -7.80 -9.65 11.57
C VAL A 46 -7.37 -8.19 11.75
N LYS A 47 -6.16 -7.96 12.28
CA LYS A 47 -5.58 -6.62 12.42
C LYS A 47 -5.03 -6.13 11.08
N ILE A 48 -4.29 -6.97 10.37
CA ILE A 48 -3.65 -6.63 9.08
C ILE A 48 -4.70 -6.24 8.03
N LYS A 49 -5.87 -6.89 8.02
CA LYS A 49 -6.99 -6.51 7.13
C LYS A 49 -7.53 -5.10 7.36
N LYS A 50 -7.33 -4.54 8.54
CA LYS A 50 -7.73 -3.17 8.89
C LYS A 50 -6.60 -2.15 8.71
N ALA A 51 -5.43 -2.59 8.27
CA ALA A 51 -4.29 -1.72 8.06
C ALA A 51 -4.64 -0.65 7.02
N SER A 52 -4.11 0.54 7.22
CA SER A 52 -4.27 1.68 6.33
C SER A 52 -2.95 2.42 6.22
N TYR A 53 -2.81 3.24 5.19
CA TYR A 53 -1.60 4.04 4.97
C TYR A 53 -1.95 5.53 4.89
N ASN A 54 -0.95 6.38 5.13
CA ASN A 54 -1.09 7.82 5.10
C ASN A 54 -0.14 8.43 4.07
N LEU A 55 -0.69 9.02 3.00
CA LEU A 55 0.09 9.64 1.92
C LEU A 55 1.06 10.73 2.42
N SER A 56 0.69 11.50 3.43
CA SER A 56 1.55 12.53 4.02
C SER A 56 2.75 11.91 4.75
N ARG A 57 2.55 10.77 5.43
CA ARG A 57 3.63 10.03 6.09
C ARG A 57 4.54 9.36 5.07
N ILE A 58 3.99 8.75 4.01
CA ILE A 58 4.78 8.22 2.89
C ILE A 58 5.68 9.32 2.30
N ALA A 59 5.13 10.51 2.04
CA ALA A 59 5.92 11.62 1.51
C ALA A 59 7.04 12.09 2.46
N ALA A 60 6.81 12.02 3.78
CA ALA A 60 7.83 12.32 4.78
C ALA A 60 8.93 11.24 4.80
N PHE A 61 8.56 9.96 4.81
CA PHE A 61 9.52 8.85 4.77
C PHE A 61 10.31 8.83 3.46
N LEU A 62 9.69 9.16 2.33
CA LEU A 62 10.35 9.20 1.02
C LEU A 62 11.54 10.17 0.99
N LYS A 63 11.48 11.29 1.74
CA LYS A 63 12.59 12.24 1.88
C LYS A 63 13.80 11.65 2.60
N VAL A 64 13.59 10.61 3.39
CA VAL A 64 14.63 9.94 4.19
C VAL A 64 15.10 8.68 3.48
N THR A 65 14.18 7.78 3.14
CA THR A 65 14.49 6.47 2.57
C THR A 65 14.87 6.55 1.09
N HIS A 66 14.41 7.59 0.38
CA HIS A 66 14.53 7.71 -1.08
C HIS A 66 14.02 6.46 -1.83
N HIS A 67 13.12 5.71 -1.18
CA HIS A 67 12.59 4.44 -1.68
C HIS A 67 11.11 4.31 -1.34
N ASP A 68 10.27 4.26 -2.38
CA ASP A 68 8.82 4.30 -2.32
C ASP A 68 8.21 3.14 -1.52
N MET A 69 8.68 1.90 -1.77
CA MET A 69 8.17 0.72 -1.05
C MET A 69 8.46 0.79 0.46
N THR A 70 9.69 1.12 0.86
CA THR A 70 10.04 1.24 2.27
C THR A 70 9.29 2.36 2.95
N ALA A 71 9.08 3.49 2.27
CA ALA A 71 8.26 4.58 2.77
C ALA A 71 6.78 4.18 2.96
N PHE A 72 6.24 3.38 2.04
CA PHE A 72 4.91 2.79 2.14
C PHE A 72 4.78 1.84 3.33
N LEU A 73 5.68 0.85 3.44
CA LEU A 73 5.66 -0.12 4.54
C LEU A 73 5.78 0.56 5.91
N ASN A 74 6.65 1.56 6.04
CA ASN A 74 6.77 2.34 7.27
C ASN A 74 5.49 3.11 7.62
N SER A 75 4.74 3.58 6.61
CA SER A 75 3.46 4.25 6.85
C SER A 75 2.32 3.28 7.22
N VAL A 76 2.43 2.01 6.86
CA VAL A 76 1.44 0.97 7.19
C VAL A 76 1.71 0.37 8.57
N ALA A 77 2.99 0.31 8.97
CA ALA A 77 3.43 -0.22 10.25
C ALA A 77 3.28 0.77 11.42
N GLU A 78 3.06 2.05 11.12
CA GLU A 78 2.77 3.11 12.11
C GLU A 78 1.31 3.06 12.59
#